data_AF-A0A1J5J7S0-F1
#
_entry.id   AF-A0A1J5J7S0-F1
#
_cell.length_a   1.000
_cell.length_b   1.000
_cell.length_c   1.000
_cell.angle_alpha   90.00
_cell.angle_beta   90.00
_cell.angle_gamma   90.00
#
_symmetry.space_group_name_H-M   'P 1'
#
loop_
_entity.id
_entity.type
_entity.pdbx_description
1 polymer ?
#
loop_
_entity_poly.entity_id
_entity_poly.type
_entity_poly.pdbx_seq_one_letter_code
_entity_poly.pdbx_strand_id
1 'polypeptide(L)'
;MKGFVRLSLAAALGLCLAAPAMAQENGMSLGLHEWDSGIDLSTSDIILAANGAPATYRTAVPNIPDSAFEKPAVTENNLHMYLGLASLAMGGLAAISVPEDQTDLLNTVHYKAAKASWQLGAMAVGTGLYSHWDDFYLEDGILDRDNLHALLGLLGTLGYYLAVQGAVNDYNTKGAVTTDHASKGIFGGGAMTIAIALTW
;
A
#
# COMPACT_ATOMS: atom_id res chain seq x y z
N MET A 1 28.72 20.92 -4.68
CA MET A 1 28.44 19.62 -5.32
C MET A 1 29.15 18.52 -4.54
N LYS A 2 28.44 17.84 -3.63
CA LYS A 2 28.96 16.72 -2.83
C LYS A 2 27.84 15.70 -2.64
N GLY A 3 28.05 14.48 -3.18
CA GLY A 3 27.74 13.24 -2.47
C GLY A 3 26.36 12.61 -2.61
N PHE A 4 25.90 12.30 -3.83
CA PHE A 4 24.91 11.23 -4.06
C PHE A 4 25.58 9.85 -3.92
N VAL A 5 25.86 9.41 -2.68
CA VAL A 5 26.28 8.01 -2.42
C VAL A 5 25.74 7.58 -1.06
N ARG A 6 24.45 7.24 -0.99
CA ARG A 6 23.87 6.31 0.00
C ARG A 6 22.71 5.55 -0.66
N LEU A 7 23.07 4.69 -1.61
CA LEU A 7 22.20 3.63 -2.11
C LEU A 7 22.14 2.56 -1.01
N SER A 8 21.12 2.62 -0.15
CA SER A 8 20.91 1.64 0.91
C SER A 8 20.24 0.40 0.33
N LEU A 9 20.91 -0.74 0.50
CA LEU A 9 20.62 -2.09 0.01
C LEU A 9 19.16 -2.59 0.14
N ALA A 10 18.33 -1.91 0.93
CA ALA A 10 16.90 -2.20 1.10
C ALA A 10 16.04 -1.86 -0.12
N ALA A 11 16.38 -0.79 -0.88
CA ALA A 11 15.65 -0.42 -2.09
C ALA A 11 15.87 -1.43 -3.24
N ALA A 12 17.01 -2.12 -3.24
CA ALA A 12 17.33 -3.13 -4.26
C ALA A 12 16.57 -4.46 -4.05
N LEU A 13 16.17 -4.78 -2.81
CA LEU A 13 15.41 -6.01 -2.53
C LEU A 13 13.91 -5.87 -2.84
N GLY A 14 13.35 -4.64 -2.75
CA GLY A 14 11.94 -4.38 -3.05
C GLY A 14 11.60 -4.39 -4.55
N LEU A 15 12.55 -3.97 -5.41
CA LEU A 15 12.32 -3.89 -6.85
C LEU A 15 12.34 -5.26 -7.56
N CYS A 16 12.96 -6.28 -6.97
CA CYS A 16 13.14 -7.58 -7.61
C CYS A 16 11.95 -8.55 -7.45
N LEU A 17 10.93 -8.23 -6.63
CA LEU A 17 9.76 -9.10 -6.41
C LEU A 17 8.50 -8.67 -7.19
N ALA A 18 8.54 -7.55 -7.92
CA ALA A 18 7.40 -7.04 -8.71
C ALA A 18 7.43 -7.44 -10.20
N ALA A 19 8.50 -8.07 -10.68
CA ALA A 19 8.64 -8.50 -12.08
C ALA A 19 8.63 -10.03 -12.15
N PRO A 20 7.47 -10.68 -12.39
CA PRO A 20 6.76 -10.51 -13.66
C PRO A 20 5.23 -10.62 -13.51
N ALA A 21 4.52 -9.50 -13.60
CA ALA A 21 3.09 -9.53 -13.91
C ALA A 21 2.76 -8.35 -14.82
N MET A 22 2.77 -8.65 -16.13
CA MET A 22 2.12 -7.90 -17.19
C MET A 22 2.84 -6.65 -17.71
N ALA A 23 3.91 -6.90 -18.45
CA ALA A 23 4.12 -6.21 -19.71
C ALA A 23 3.08 -6.74 -20.72
N GLN A 24 2.01 -5.98 -20.95
CA GLN A 24 1.25 -6.07 -22.19
C GLN A 24 0.86 -4.66 -22.62
N GLU A 25 1.49 -4.27 -23.71
CA GLU A 25 1.29 -3.03 -24.44
C GLU A 25 -0.19 -2.83 -24.76
N ASN A 26 -0.72 -1.69 -24.36
CA ASN A 26 -1.74 -0.98 -25.12
C ASN A 26 -1.40 0.50 -24.99
N GLY A 27 -1.01 1.10 -26.11
CA GLY A 27 -0.78 2.54 -26.22
C GLY A 27 -2.06 3.29 -25.90
N MET A 28 -2.27 3.63 -24.63
CA MET A 28 -3.17 4.69 -24.23
C MET A 28 -2.38 5.99 -24.28
N SER A 29 -2.63 6.77 -25.32
CA SER A 29 -2.36 8.20 -25.31
C SER A 29 -3.15 8.80 -24.15
N LEU A 30 -2.47 9.12 -23.05
CA LEU A 30 -3.01 10.01 -22.03
C LEU A 30 -3.18 11.37 -22.70
N GLY A 31 -4.38 11.60 -23.22
CA GLY A 31 -4.84 12.94 -23.53
C GLY A 31 -4.82 13.72 -22.22
N LEU A 32 -3.75 14.50 -22.02
CA LEU A 32 -3.73 15.61 -21.10
C LEU A 32 -4.78 16.59 -21.61
N HIS A 33 -6.04 16.32 -21.27
CA HIS A 33 -7.11 17.28 -21.42
C HIS A 33 -6.70 18.44 -20.52
N GLU A 34 -6.48 19.60 -21.14
CA GLU A 34 -6.14 20.83 -20.46
C GLU A 34 -7.05 20.98 -19.24
N TRP A 35 -6.42 21.05 -18.07
CA TRP A 35 -7.09 21.48 -16.85
C TRP A 35 -7.50 22.93 -17.07
N ASP A 36 -8.69 23.14 -17.62
CA ASP A 36 -9.36 24.43 -17.59
C ASP A 36 -9.77 24.66 -16.13
N SER A 37 -8.93 25.40 -15.40
CA SER A 37 -9.16 25.69 -13.99
C SER A 37 -10.42 26.53 -13.76
N GLY A 38 -11.09 27.02 -14.81
CA GLY A 38 -12.23 27.91 -14.71
C GLY A 38 -11.89 29.23 -13.99
N ILE A 39 -10.61 29.49 -13.73
CA ILE A 39 -10.15 30.72 -13.11
C ILE A 39 -10.04 31.73 -14.24
N ASP A 40 -11.13 32.45 -14.46
CA ASP A 40 -11.13 33.66 -15.26
C ASP A 40 -10.31 34.75 -14.55
N LEU A 41 -9.02 34.78 -14.84
CA LEU A 41 -8.09 35.82 -14.40
C LEU A 41 -8.36 37.19 -15.05
N SER A 42 -9.35 37.32 -15.95
CA SER A 42 -9.62 38.58 -16.67
C SER A 42 -10.35 39.65 -15.84
N THR A 43 -10.81 39.31 -14.62
CA THR A 43 -11.50 40.25 -13.71
C THR A 43 -10.81 40.44 -12.36
N SER A 44 -9.61 39.87 -12.17
CA SER A 44 -8.83 40.13 -10.96
C SER A 44 -8.05 41.43 -11.11
N ASP A 45 -8.64 42.54 -10.66
CA ASP A 45 -7.87 43.75 -10.32
C ASP A 45 -6.79 43.34 -9.31
N ILE A 46 -5.57 43.12 -9.79
CA ILE A 46 -4.39 42.97 -8.92
C ILE A 46 -4.13 44.35 -8.31
N ILE A 47 -4.77 44.62 -7.19
CA ILE A 47 -4.48 45.79 -6.36
C ILE A 47 -3.12 45.55 -5.71
N LEU A 48 -2.05 46.10 -6.31
CA LEU A 48 -0.78 46.28 -5.62
C LEU A 48 -1.04 47.19 -4.41
N ALA A 49 -0.92 46.62 -3.20
CA ALA A 49 -1.12 47.34 -1.96
C ALA A 49 -0.18 48.56 -1.88
N ALA A 50 -0.75 49.75 -1.83
CA ALA A 50 -0.03 50.96 -1.44
C ALA A 50 0.35 50.83 0.04
N ASN A 51 1.65 50.83 0.36
CA ASN A 51 2.25 50.68 1.70
C ASN A 51 1.97 51.86 2.67
N GLY A 52 0.78 52.47 2.63
CA GLY A 52 0.48 53.72 3.35
C GLY A 52 -0.76 53.73 4.23
N ALA A 53 -1.59 52.68 4.23
CA ALA A 53 -2.81 52.64 5.03
C ALA A 53 -2.95 51.31 5.81
N PRO A 54 -3.42 51.33 7.07
CA PRO A 54 -3.72 50.11 7.80
C PRO A 54 -4.85 49.36 7.07
N ALA A 55 -4.49 48.20 6.56
CA ALA A 55 -5.37 47.28 5.89
C ALA A 55 -6.45 46.74 6.85
N THR A 56 -7.63 47.35 6.88
CA THR A 56 -8.84 46.72 7.44
C THR A 56 -9.43 45.76 6.41
N TYR A 57 -8.81 44.61 6.20
CA TYR A 57 -9.42 43.51 5.47
C TYR A 57 -10.38 42.76 6.40
N ARG A 58 -11.68 43.00 6.26
CA ARG A 58 -12.69 41.99 6.59
C ARG A 58 -12.94 41.16 5.33
N THR A 59 -11.98 40.33 4.95
CA THR A 59 -12.27 39.21 4.05
C THR A 59 -13.08 38.21 4.86
N ALA A 60 -14.40 38.24 4.68
CA ALA A 60 -15.24 37.13 5.08
C ALA A 60 -14.82 35.94 4.23
N VAL A 61 -13.95 35.08 4.77
CA VAL A 61 -13.67 33.77 4.18
C VAL A 61 -15.02 33.05 4.14
N PRO A 62 -15.53 32.66 2.96
CA PRO A 62 -16.78 31.91 2.88
C PRO A 62 -16.63 30.67 3.77
N ASN A 63 -17.52 30.52 4.75
CA ASN A 63 -17.61 29.29 5.52
C ASN A 63 -18.24 28.23 4.60
N ILE A 64 -17.40 27.61 3.77
CA ILE A 64 -17.80 26.46 2.96
C ILE A 64 -17.93 25.29 3.93
N PRO A 65 -19.14 24.74 4.14
CA PRO A 65 -19.32 23.63 5.06
C PRO A 65 -18.50 22.44 4.55
N ASP A 66 -17.93 21.64 5.46
CA ASP A 66 -17.17 20.42 5.11
C ASP A 66 -17.99 19.46 4.23
N SER A 67 -19.33 19.56 4.26
CA SER A 67 -20.25 18.82 3.40
C SER A 67 -20.25 19.25 1.93
N ALA A 68 -19.59 20.36 1.57
CA ALA A 68 -19.55 20.86 0.19
C ALA A 68 -18.53 20.10 -0.68
N PHE A 69 -17.66 19.28 -0.08
CA PHE A 69 -16.68 18.48 -0.78
C PHE A 69 -16.83 17.01 -0.41
N GLU A 70 -17.29 16.19 -1.36
CA GLU A 70 -17.19 14.74 -1.22
C GLU A 70 -15.73 14.33 -1.30
N LYS A 71 -15.24 13.59 -0.29
CA LYS A 71 -13.89 13.02 -0.37
C LYS A 71 -13.84 12.03 -1.54
N PRO A 72 -12.81 12.09 -2.41
CA PRO A 72 -12.66 11.11 -3.47
C PRO A 72 -12.55 9.70 -2.87
N ALA A 73 -13.39 8.79 -3.38
CA ALA A 73 -13.44 7.41 -2.89
C ALA A 73 -12.10 6.67 -3.12
N VAL A 74 -11.37 7.04 -4.17
CA VAL A 74 -10.06 6.50 -4.52
C VAL A 74 -9.02 7.60 -4.44
N THR A 75 -8.14 7.47 -3.47
CA THR A 75 -6.87 8.20 -3.34
C THR A 75 -5.75 7.18 -3.23
N GLU A 76 -4.50 7.59 -3.37
CA GLU A 76 -3.37 6.66 -3.20
C GLU A 76 -3.36 6.02 -1.80
N ASN A 77 -3.64 6.83 -0.78
CA ASN A 77 -3.78 6.35 0.60
C ASN A 77 -4.93 5.35 0.76
N ASN A 78 -6.10 5.63 0.15
CA ASN A 78 -7.23 4.69 0.19
C ASN A 78 -6.89 3.39 -0.55
N LEU A 79 -6.15 3.45 -1.66
CA LEU A 79 -5.73 2.25 -2.39
C LEU A 79 -4.79 1.38 -1.54
N HIS A 80 -3.75 1.97 -0.93
CA HIS A 80 -2.88 1.28 0.03
C HIS A 80 -3.69 0.60 1.14
N MET A 81 -4.59 1.37 1.75
CA MET A 81 -5.47 0.91 2.82
C MET A 81 -6.35 -0.28 2.39
N TYR A 82 -7.04 -0.18 1.25
CA TYR A 82 -7.90 -1.25 0.75
C TYR A 82 -7.11 -2.51 0.39
N LEU A 83 -5.92 -2.37 -0.19
CA LEU A 83 -5.05 -3.51 -0.51
C LEU A 83 -4.60 -4.23 0.76
N GLY A 84 -4.19 -3.48 1.80
CA GLY A 84 -3.80 -4.05 3.10
C GLY A 84 -4.96 -4.80 3.78
N LEU A 85 -6.15 -4.19 3.83
CA LEU A 85 -7.34 -4.83 4.39
C LEU A 85 -7.79 -6.05 3.58
N ALA A 86 -7.76 -5.98 2.25
CA ALA A 86 -8.09 -7.10 1.39
C ALA A 86 -7.08 -8.26 1.55
N SER A 87 -5.79 -7.94 1.69
CA SER A 87 -4.75 -8.92 2.01
C SER A 87 -5.05 -9.65 3.31
N LEU A 88 -5.35 -8.91 4.38
CA LEU A 88 -5.70 -9.49 5.69
C LEU A 88 -6.98 -10.33 5.62
N ALA A 89 -8.03 -9.84 4.93
CA ALA A 89 -9.27 -10.56 4.75
C ALA A 89 -9.07 -11.89 4.00
N MET A 90 -8.26 -11.90 2.94
CA MET A 90 -7.90 -13.12 2.22
C MET A 90 -7.05 -14.07 3.09
N GLY A 91 -6.18 -13.55 3.95
CA GLY A 91 -5.44 -14.35 4.93
C GLY A 91 -6.37 -15.03 5.94
N GLY A 92 -7.37 -14.29 6.43
CA GLY A 92 -8.43 -14.83 7.28
C GLY A 92 -9.27 -15.91 6.57
N LEU A 93 -9.65 -15.67 5.31
CA LEU A 93 -10.35 -16.66 4.50
C LEU A 93 -9.50 -17.93 4.31
N ALA A 94 -8.20 -17.79 4.06
CA ALA A 94 -7.30 -18.94 3.97
C ALA A 94 -7.27 -19.74 5.28
N ALA A 95 -7.19 -19.06 6.43
CA ALA A 95 -7.15 -19.72 7.74
C ALA A 95 -8.38 -20.58 8.04
N ILE A 96 -9.57 -20.20 7.55
CA ILE A 96 -10.82 -20.94 7.80
C ILE A 96 -11.22 -21.91 6.69
N SER A 97 -10.54 -21.90 5.55
CA SER A 97 -10.88 -22.72 4.37
C SER A 97 -9.98 -23.93 4.17
N VAL A 98 -9.30 -24.38 5.24
CA VAL A 98 -8.40 -25.54 5.21
C VAL A 98 -9.14 -26.76 4.64
N PRO A 99 -8.63 -27.37 3.57
CA PRO A 99 -9.32 -28.48 2.92
C PRO A 99 -9.14 -29.78 3.70
N GLU A 100 -10.16 -30.64 3.70
CA GLU A 100 -10.07 -32.00 4.25
C GLU A 100 -9.20 -32.92 3.38
N ASP A 101 -9.23 -32.71 2.05
CA ASP A 101 -8.42 -33.42 1.07
C ASP A 101 -7.46 -32.46 0.36
N GLN A 102 -6.18 -32.84 0.32
CA GLN A 102 -5.09 -32.05 -0.27
C GLN A 102 -4.60 -32.62 -1.61
N THR A 103 -5.31 -33.59 -2.20
CA THR A 103 -4.99 -34.17 -3.51
C THR A 103 -4.94 -33.14 -4.64
N ASP A 104 -5.67 -32.04 -4.53
CA ASP A 104 -5.66 -30.93 -5.50
C ASP A 104 -5.45 -29.57 -4.82
N LEU A 105 -4.30 -29.42 -4.14
CA LEU A 105 -3.93 -28.21 -3.39
C LEU A 105 -4.18 -26.92 -4.18
N LEU A 106 -3.75 -26.87 -5.45
CA LEU A 106 -3.73 -25.64 -6.24
C LEU A 106 -5.13 -25.13 -6.63
N ASN A 107 -6.14 -25.99 -6.56
CA ASN A 107 -7.52 -25.61 -6.87
C ASN A 107 -8.36 -25.29 -5.62
N THR A 108 -7.82 -25.53 -4.43
CA THR A 108 -8.52 -25.26 -3.16
C THR A 108 -8.75 -23.76 -2.92
N VAL A 109 -9.83 -23.45 -2.18
CA VAL A 109 -10.12 -22.09 -1.70
C VAL A 109 -8.98 -21.62 -0.78
N HIS A 110 -8.48 -22.48 0.10
CA HIS A 110 -7.34 -22.22 0.97
C HIS A 110 -6.14 -21.65 0.21
N TYR A 111 -5.68 -22.34 -0.82
CA TYR A 111 -4.52 -21.91 -1.61
C TYR A 111 -4.79 -20.62 -2.37
N LYS A 112 -5.95 -20.49 -3.02
CA LYS A 112 -6.30 -19.29 -3.78
C LYS A 112 -6.41 -18.06 -2.88
N ALA A 113 -7.02 -18.20 -1.71
CA ALA A 113 -7.11 -17.15 -0.71
C ALA A 113 -5.72 -16.78 -0.16
N ALA A 114 -4.89 -17.77 0.21
CA ALA A 114 -3.53 -17.52 0.70
C ALA A 114 -2.66 -16.84 -0.35
N LYS A 115 -2.77 -17.25 -1.62
CA LYS A 115 -2.08 -16.64 -2.75
C LYS A 115 -2.53 -15.19 -2.96
N ALA A 116 -3.84 -14.96 -2.98
CA ALA A 116 -4.38 -13.61 -3.09
C ALA A 116 -3.90 -12.71 -1.93
N SER A 117 -3.85 -13.26 -0.71
CA SER A 117 -3.40 -12.54 0.48
C SER A 117 -1.99 -11.97 0.34
N TRP A 118 -0.98 -12.78 -0.03
CA TRP A 118 0.38 -12.25 -0.19
C TRP A 118 0.51 -11.33 -1.40
N GLN A 119 -0.22 -11.57 -2.50
CA GLN A 119 -0.17 -10.71 -3.69
C GLN A 119 -0.76 -9.31 -3.39
N LEU A 120 -1.91 -9.27 -2.73
CA LEU A 120 -2.53 -8.02 -2.26
C LEU A 120 -1.62 -7.31 -1.24
N GLY A 121 -1.00 -8.06 -0.33
CA GLY A 121 -0.04 -7.53 0.63
C GLY A 121 1.17 -6.90 -0.04
N ALA A 122 1.74 -7.56 -1.06
CA ALA A 122 2.85 -7.02 -1.85
C ALA A 122 2.45 -5.74 -2.59
N MET A 123 1.25 -5.68 -3.16
CA MET A 123 0.72 -4.46 -3.75
C MET A 123 0.52 -3.35 -2.71
N ALA A 124 0.02 -3.68 -1.52
CA ALA A 124 -0.14 -2.72 -0.42
C ALA A 124 1.21 -2.15 0.04
N VAL A 125 2.23 -3.00 0.19
CA VAL A 125 3.59 -2.57 0.49
C VAL A 125 4.12 -1.65 -0.62
N GLY A 126 3.91 -2.01 -1.88
CA GLY A 126 4.33 -1.19 -3.02
C GLY A 126 3.67 0.18 -3.06
N THR A 127 2.35 0.25 -2.89
CA THR A 127 1.62 1.53 -2.87
C THR A 127 1.94 2.35 -1.62
N GLY A 128 2.10 1.70 -0.46
CA GLY A 128 2.52 2.38 0.77
C GLY A 128 3.91 2.98 0.64
N LEU A 129 4.86 2.22 0.08
CA LEU A 129 6.21 2.72 -0.17
C LEU A 129 6.22 3.88 -1.16
N TYR A 130 5.37 3.85 -2.18
CA TYR A 130 5.24 4.93 -3.15
C TYR A 130 4.66 6.20 -2.54
N SER A 131 3.57 6.09 -1.78
CA SER A 131 2.86 7.27 -1.24
C SER A 131 3.47 7.82 0.06
N HIS A 132 4.24 7.02 0.79
CA HIS A 132 4.80 7.38 2.10
C HIS A 132 6.33 7.27 2.13
N TRP A 133 7.01 7.31 0.98
CA TRP A 133 8.47 7.19 0.93
C TRP A 133 9.18 8.21 1.83
N ASP A 134 8.66 9.43 1.87
CA ASP A 134 9.21 10.55 2.63
C ASP A 134 8.81 10.54 4.11
N ASP A 135 8.06 9.54 4.58
CA ASP A 135 7.66 9.39 5.99
C ASP A 135 8.62 8.46 6.76
N PHE A 136 9.49 7.70 6.07
CA PHE A 136 10.38 6.72 6.69
C PHE A 136 11.77 7.27 6.98
N TYR A 137 12.03 7.62 8.24
CA TYR A 137 13.33 8.06 8.70
C TYR A 137 13.88 7.11 9.77
N LEU A 138 14.95 6.36 9.45
CA LEU A 138 15.59 5.45 10.41
C LEU A 138 16.17 6.17 11.63
N GLU A 139 16.43 7.46 11.51
CA GLU A 139 16.89 8.34 12.60
C GLU A 139 15.83 8.59 13.68
N ASP A 140 14.55 8.45 13.36
CA ASP A 140 13.44 8.52 14.33
C ASP A 140 13.33 7.23 15.18
N GLY A 141 14.09 6.19 14.80
CA GLY A 141 14.19 4.93 15.51
C GLY A 141 13.22 3.86 15.00
N ILE A 142 13.58 2.59 15.19
CA ILE A 142 12.81 1.45 14.66
C ILE A 142 11.43 1.28 15.32
N LEU A 143 11.23 1.88 16.50
CA LEU A 143 9.97 1.87 17.24
C LEU A 143 9.10 3.10 16.93
N ASP A 144 9.58 4.01 16.08
CA ASP A 144 8.70 5.03 15.51
C ASP A 144 7.52 4.35 14.81
N ARG A 145 6.35 4.97 14.92
CA ARG A 145 5.09 4.38 14.46
C ARG A 145 5.13 4.08 12.97
N ASP A 146 5.67 4.99 12.17
CA ASP A 146 5.64 4.88 10.71
C ASP A 146 6.68 3.83 10.27
N ASN A 147 7.89 3.86 10.85
CA ASN A 147 8.89 2.81 10.66
C ASN A 147 8.37 1.41 11.05
N LEU A 148 7.64 1.30 12.17
CA LEU A 148 7.09 0.04 12.64
C LEU A 148 5.95 -0.45 11.74
N HIS A 149 5.09 0.46 11.24
CA HIS A 149 4.06 0.12 10.27
C HIS A 149 4.67 -0.48 8.99
N ALA A 150 5.68 0.16 8.40
CA ALA A 150 6.36 -0.37 7.21
C ALA A 150 7.02 -1.72 7.48
N LEU A 151 7.75 -1.85 8.59
CA LEU A 151 8.42 -3.09 8.94
C LEU A 151 7.43 -4.25 9.12
N LEU A 152 6.36 -4.03 9.90
CA LEU A 152 5.36 -5.06 10.17
C LEU A 152 4.50 -5.37 8.95
N GLY A 153 4.16 -4.39 8.11
CA GLY A 153 3.45 -4.61 6.85
C GLY A 153 4.26 -5.45 5.86
N LEU A 154 5.57 -5.18 5.77
CA LEU A 154 6.51 -5.99 4.98
C LEU A 154 6.65 -7.40 5.55
N LEU A 155 6.87 -7.54 6.87
CA LEU A 155 6.97 -8.84 7.53
C LEU A 155 5.67 -9.66 7.39
N GLY A 156 4.52 -8.99 7.47
CA GLY A 156 3.22 -9.61 7.26
C GLY A 156 3.11 -10.23 5.87
N THR A 157 3.44 -9.43 4.85
CA THR A 157 3.48 -9.88 3.44
C THR A 157 4.46 -11.03 3.23
N LEU A 158 5.67 -10.94 3.78
CA LEU A 158 6.67 -12.00 3.69
C LEU A 158 6.21 -13.29 4.39
N GLY A 159 5.55 -13.18 5.55
CA GLY A 159 4.98 -14.32 6.25
C GLY A 159 3.97 -15.08 5.39
N TYR A 160 3.05 -14.36 4.73
CA TYR A 160 2.10 -14.97 3.79
C TYR A 160 2.79 -15.58 2.57
N TYR A 161 3.76 -14.90 1.98
CA TYR A 161 4.53 -15.42 0.85
C TYR A 161 5.23 -16.73 1.21
N LEU A 162 5.94 -16.77 2.34
CA LEU A 162 6.66 -17.95 2.80
C LEU A 162 5.72 -19.10 3.20
N ALA A 163 4.51 -18.78 3.68
CA ALA A 163 3.49 -19.80 3.91
C ALA A 163 3.07 -20.47 2.59
N VAL A 164 2.71 -19.69 1.57
CA VAL A 164 2.31 -20.22 0.26
C VAL A 164 3.46 -20.97 -0.41
N GLN A 165 4.66 -20.38 -0.42
CA GLN A 165 5.85 -21.00 -1.02
C GLN A 165 6.18 -22.33 -0.32
N GLY A 166 6.17 -22.37 1.01
CA GLY A 166 6.44 -23.57 1.78
C GLY A 166 5.43 -24.68 1.48
N ALA A 167 4.14 -24.34 1.43
CA ALA A 167 3.08 -25.31 1.13
C ALA A 167 3.22 -25.89 -0.28
N VAL A 168 3.47 -25.04 -1.28
CA VAL A 168 3.67 -25.47 -2.68
C VAL A 168 4.93 -26.33 -2.82
N ASN A 169 6.02 -25.97 -2.14
CA ASN A 169 7.25 -26.75 -2.17
C ASN A 169 7.06 -28.14 -1.57
N ASP A 170 6.40 -28.24 -0.42
CA ASP A 170 6.07 -29.53 0.19
C ASP A 170 5.20 -30.38 -0.72
N TYR A 171 4.15 -29.80 -1.29
CA TYR A 171 3.29 -30.50 -2.25
C TYR A 171 4.07 -31.05 -3.44
N ASN A 172 4.92 -30.24 -4.06
CA ASN A 172 5.70 -30.64 -5.23
C ASN A 172 6.78 -31.68 -4.92
N THR A 173 7.34 -31.67 -3.70
CA THR A 173 8.49 -32.53 -3.34
C THR A 173 8.09 -33.80 -2.59
N LYS A 174 7.01 -33.76 -1.81
CA LYS A 174 6.56 -34.84 -0.93
C LYS A 174 5.21 -35.43 -1.34
N GLY A 175 4.48 -34.77 -2.25
CA GLY A 175 3.11 -35.16 -2.62
C GLY A 175 2.05 -34.87 -1.54
N ALA A 176 2.42 -34.18 -0.47
CA ALA A 176 1.55 -33.81 0.63
C ALA A 176 2.07 -32.53 1.31
N VAL A 177 1.17 -31.72 1.88
CA VAL A 177 1.54 -30.48 2.56
C VAL A 177 1.76 -30.73 4.05
N THR A 178 2.89 -30.27 4.59
CA THR A 178 3.12 -30.31 6.04
C THR A 178 2.49 -29.11 6.73
N THR A 179 2.25 -29.17 8.04
CA THR A 179 1.65 -28.05 8.79
C THR A 179 2.60 -26.88 9.06
N ASP A 180 3.89 -26.99 8.71
CA ASP A 180 4.92 -25.98 8.99
C ASP A 180 4.65 -24.63 8.31
N HIS A 181 3.88 -24.60 7.22
CA HIS A 181 3.50 -23.34 6.56
C HIS A 181 2.48 -22.52 7.37
N ALA A 182 1.68 -23.17 8.23
CA ALA A 182 0.67 -22.49 9.03
C ALA A 182 1.28 -21.49 10.00
N SER A 183 2.42 -21.83 10.63
CA SER A 183 3.14 -20.91 11.53
C SER A 183 3.58 -19.62 10.82
N LYS A 184 3.99 -19.72 9.55
CA LYS A 184 4.41 -18.58 8.72
C LYS A 184 3.21 -17.72 8.35
N GLY A 185 2.07 -18.36 8.03
CA GLY A 185 0.81 -17.68 7.74
C GLY A 185 0.26 -16.94 8.97
N ILE A 186 0.29 -17.57 10.15
CA ILE A 186 -0.11 -16.96 11.43
C ILE A 186 0.79 -15.78 11.77
N PHE A 187 2.11 -15.94 11.64
CA PHE A 187 3.05 -14.84 11.82
C PHE A 187 2.77 -13.68 10.86
N GLY A 188 2.55 -14.00 9.58
CA GLY A 188 2.20 -13.02 8.55
C GLY A 188 0.92 -12.25 8.90
N GLY A 189 -0.13 -12.96 9.30
CA GLY A 189 -1.40 -12.37 9.71
C GLY A 189 -1.26 -11.50 10.95
N GLY A 190 -0.58 -11.98 11.99
CA GLY A 190 -0.33 -11.21 13.21
C GLY A 190 0.45 -9.92 12.95
N ALA A 191 1.54 -10.00 12.17
CA ALA A 191 2.32 -8.82 11.80
C ALA A 191 1.49 -7.81 10.99
N MET A 192 0.73 -8.27 10.00
CA MET A 192 -0.16 -7.41 9.20
C MET A 192 -1.25 -6.75 10.05
N THR A 193 -1.88 -7.49 10.96
CA THR A 193 -2.89 -6.94 11.89
C THR A 193 -2.31 -5.85 12.76
N ILE A 194 -1.12 -6.06 13.33
CA ILE A 194 -0.46 -5.04 14.16
C ILE A 194 -0.06 -3.83 13.30
N ALA A 195 0.45 -4.03 12.09
CA ALA A 195 0.78 -2.95 11.17
C ALA A 195 -0.42 -2.04 10.92
N ILE A 196 -1.59 -2.62 10.60
CA ILE A 196 -2.83 -1.89 10.38
C ILE A 196 -3.28 -1.17 11.67
N ALA A 197 -3.18 -1.82 12.83
CA ALA A 197 -3.58 -1.23 14.10
C ALA A 197 -2.70 -0.05 14.55
N LEU A 198 -1.48 0.09 14.02
CA LEU A 198 -0.62 1.23 14.33
C LEU A 198 -0.98 2.50 13.56
N THR A 199 -1.62 2.37 12.39
CA THR A 199 -2.02 3.50 11.55
C THR A 199 -3.46 3.96 11.79
N TRP A 200 -4.29 3.11 12.40
CA TRP A 200 -5.73 3.33 12.59
C TRP A 200 -6.09 3.67 14.04
#